data_AF-A0A8T7K2B1-F1
#
_entry.id   AF-A0A8T7K2B1-F1
#
_cell.length_a   1.000
_cell.length_b   1.000
_cell.length_c   1.000
_cell.angle_alpha   90.00
_cell.angle_beta   90.00
_cell.angle_gamma   90.00
#
_symmetry.space_group_name_H-M   'P 1'
#
loop_
_entity.id
_entity.type
_entity.pdbx_description
1 polymer ?
#
loop_
_entity_poly.entity_id
_entity_poly.type
_entity_poly.pdbx_seq_one_letter_code
_entity_poly.pdbx_strand_id
1 'polypeptide(L)'
;MLPIVLEIKNFLAYRSPDMLRFEGIHLACLTGANGAGKSSLLDAITWALWGKARARRDEELIHMGEQEMYVRLDFEQEGAIYRVIRHRSRRRGGEGRLDLFVLHEDGTLETRSEPSMRMTQERINSLLRLDYETFVHSAFLQQGKADAFTTKAPAQRKQILADILGLAQWEHYEEKAKERLKIIQNDLAVIKGRIADIDAELQREPGLRADLERAHKAHGEAQALLAAAEQRLEEVAHAPRELENTRARQAESERRIREYQRDLEGVAAEIQQQQQRIAEYQADIDDRLLIEAGYQQLQAAREADHALGDKLRLLREIDDQRHELEKQIESERRQMENEVSGYEARIEELQRTIDQADEGQMTQVSAEVSALQEIELQRAVLNDEVLQLEKRRAELQAANHMMTPEGKKLRERVETLEKTEGAVCPLCGQPLDETHRHRLIQELSVELQAHREKYRQNQDEIARTKHDISNRKGDVERLEEDLKRLRPLIERAGALQAQYDAAQRAANALSETESLLYTVRSVLSAEAFAQQARAQLAQLEAQRAQLGYDPGSHDAARQQMQAYRAYEVRYNRLQLAISALPDVKSALARAIQRRDNLDKAIDQERALVETLAV
;
A
#
# COMPACT_ATOMS: atom_id res chain seq x y z
N MET A 1 68.89 45.96 93.18
CA MET A 1 67.56 45.88 92.55
C MET A 1 66.52 46.11 93.60
N LEU A 2 65.66 47.12 93.43
CA LEU A 2 64.58 47.48 94.35
C LEU A 2 63.24 47.53 93.59
N PRO A 3 62.21 46.73 93.94
CA PRO A 3 60.93 46.74 93.24
C PRO A 3 60.13 48.01 93.56
N ILE A 4 59.46 48.57 92.54
CA ILE A 4 58.71 49.83 92.62
C ILE A 4 57.22 49.57 92.40
N VAL A 5 56.82 49.01 91.26
CA VAL A 5 55.42 48.72 90.91
C VAL A 5 55.28 47.31 90.37
N LEU A 6 54.26 46.58 90.82
CA LEU A 6 53.89 45.26 90.30
C LEU A 6 52.44 45.26 89.84
N GLU A 7 52.24 44.89 88.58
CA GLU A 7 50.93 44.70 87.97
C GLU A 7 50.81 43.26 87.47
N ILE A 8 49.68 42.62 87.78
CA ILE A 8 49.46 41.19 87.54
C ILE A 8 48.11 41.01 86.86
N LYS A 9 48.06 40.18 85.82
CA LYS A 9 46.80 39.73 85.21
C LYS A 9 46.83 38.22 84.94
N ASN A 10 45.76 37.56 85.36
CA ASN A 10 45.49 36.13 85.19
C ASN A 10 46.65 35.22 85.62
N PHE A 11 47.36 35.57 86.70
CA PHE A 11 48.47 34.81 87.24
C PHE A 11 48.06 34.08 88.53
N LEU A 12 48.04 32.75 88.49
CA LEU A 12 47.66 31.86 89.58
C LEU A 12 46.31 32.28 90.21
N ALA A 13 46.32 32.74 91.47
CA ALA A 13 45.11 33.15 92.19
C ALA A 13 44.64 34.57 91.82
N TYR A 14 45.47 35.36 91.12
CA TYR A 14 45.19 36.76 90.79
C TYR A 14 44.64 36.87 89.37
N ARG A 15 43.40 37.36 89.22
CA ARG A 15 42.80 37.65 87.91
C ARG A 15 43.18 39.04 87.39
N SER A 16 42.85 40.08 88.14
CA SER A 16 43.24 41.46 87.79
C SER A 16 43.17 42.31 89.06
N PRO A 17 44.02 42.06 90.07
CA PRO A 17 44.09 42.90 91.26
C PRO A 17 44.54 44.33 90.88
N ASP A 18 44.26 45.28 91.77
CA ASP A 18 44.81 46.63 91.66
C ASP A 18 46.35 46.57 91.71
N MET A 19 47.00 47.52 91.01
CA MET A 19 48.46 47.59 90.95
C MET A 19 49.06 47.81 92.34
N LEU A 20 50.05 46.98 92.70
CA LEU A 20 50.76 47.07 93.96
C LEU A 20 51.94 48.03 93.81
N ARG A 21 51.94 49.09 94.63
CA ARG A 21 53.04 50.06 94.72
C ARG A 21 53.87 49.75 95.97
N PHE A 22 55.17 49.53 95.78
CA PHE A 22 56.15 49.28 96.84
C PHE A 22 56.91 50.54 97.26
N GLU A 23 56.69 51.66 96.55
CA GLU A 23 57.27 52.96 96.85
C GLU A 23 57.01 53.36 98.32
N GLY A 24 58.09 53.60 99.08
CA GLY A 24 58.04 53.94 100.50
C GLY A 24 57.86 52.76 101.46
N ILE A 25 57.77 51.52 100.96
CA ILE A 25 57.63 50.32 101.79
C ILE A 25 59.01 49.69 102.05
N HIS A 26 59.55 49.87 103.25
CA HIS A 26 60.81 49.23 103.67
C HIS A 26 60.63 47.83 104.28
N LEU A 27 59.48 47.58 104.92
CA LEU A 27 59.11 46.29 105.49
C LEU A 27 57.61 46.06 105.32
N ALA A 28 57.24 44.92 104.74
CA ALA A 28 55.86 44.53 104.54
C ALA A 28 55.60 43.13 105.09
N CYS A 29 54.42 42.92 105.68
CA CYS A 29 53.93 41.60 106.06
C CYS A 29 52.68 41.25 105.23
N LEU A 30 52.78 40.18 104.44
CA LEU A 30 51.67 39.67 103.63
C LEU A 30 50.94 38.56 104.42
N THR A 31 49.69 38.83 104.81
CA THR A 31 48.84 37.89 105.57
C THR A 31 47.59 37.49 104.78
N GLY A 32 47.03 36.32 105.07
CA GLY A 32 45.87 35.76 104.38
C GLY A 32 45.77 34.24 104.58
N ALA A 33 44.66 33.62 104.20
CA ALA A 33 44.51 32.16 104.29
C ALA A 33 45.54 31.42 103.40
N ASN A 34 45.81 30.14 103.70
CA ASN A 34 46.59 29.30 102.80
C ASN A 34 45.86 29.14 101.47
N GLY A 35 46.58 29.29 100.36
CA GLY A 35 45.98 29.33 99.02
C GLY A 35 45.51 30.71 98.55
N ALA A 36 45.52 31.75 99.40
CA ALA A 36 45.08 33.11 99.03
C ALA A 36 46.02 33.87 98.07
N GLY A 37 47.10 33.25 97.58
CA GLY A 37 48.01 33.87 96.59
C GLY A 37 49.25 34.56 97.15
N LYS A 38 49.52 34.51 98.47
CA LYS A 38 50.70 35.19 99.09
C LYS A 38 52.04 34.85 98.40
N SER A 39 52.32 33.57 98.23
CA SER A 39 53.54 33.12 97.53
C SER A 39 53.49 33.45 96.03
N SER A 40 52.30 33.43 95.42
CA SER A 40 52.09 33.78 94.02
C SER A 40 52.53 35.20 93.69
N LEU A 41 52.47 36.12 94.65
CA LEU A 41 52.93 37.50 94.46
C LEU A 41 54.46 37.57 94.28
N LEU A 42 55.20 36.86 95.12
CA LEU A 42 56.67 36.79 95.04
C LEU A 42 57.11 35.97 93.82
N ASP A 43 56.36 34.92 93.50
CA ASP A 43 56.53 34.18 92.25
C ASP A 43 56.34 35.09 91.02
N ALA A 44 55.42 36.04 91.05
CA ALA A 44 55.23 36.98 89.94
C ALA A 44 56.47 37.86 89.71
N ILE A 45 57.10 38.36 90.78
CA ILE A 45 58.35 39.15 90.69
C ILE A 45 59.48 38.31 90.10
N THR A 46 59.70 37.12 90.66
CA THR A 46 60.78 36.23 90.19
C THR A 46 60.53 35.74 88.76
N TRP A 47 59.27 35.52 88.39
CA TRP A 47 58.89 35.16 87.03
C TRP A 47 59.05 36.33 86.05
N ALA A 48 58.73 37.56 86.44
CA ALA A 48 58.98 38.71 85.58
C ALA A 48 60.47 38.82 85.23
N LEU A 49 61.34 38.81 86.23
CA LEU A 49 62.78 39.03 86.07
C LEU A 49 63.53 37.86 85.42
N TRP A 50 63.31 36.62 85.90
CA TRP A 50 64.08 35.45 85.47
C TRP A 50 63.28 34.43 84.68
N GLY A 51 61.97 34.63 84.49
CA GLY A 51 61.09 33.63 83.88
C GLY A 51 60.92 32.37 84.73
N LYS A 52 61.30 32.42 86.01
CA LYS A 52 61.29 31.27 86.92
C LYS A 52 60.34 31.53 88.07
N ALA A 53 59.40 30.61 88.26
CA ALA A 53 58.51 30.53 89.40
C ALA A 53 58.52 29.10 89.95
N ARG A 54 57.72 28.85 91.00
CA ARG A 54 57.51 27.52 91.58
C ARG A 54 56.97 26.45 90.61
N ALA A 55 56.31 26.83 89.52
CA ALA A 55 55.72 25.89 88.57
C ALA A 55 56.76 25.37 87.57
N ARG A 56 56.59 24.13 87.09
CA ARG A 56 57.51 23.53 86.12
C ARG A 56 57.31 24.07 84.70
N ARG A 57 56.09 24.49 84.38
CA ARG A 57 55.73 25.03 83.07
C ARG A 57 55.00 26.36 83.25
N ASP A 58 55.33 27.33 82.40
CA ASP A 58 54.73 28.66 82.48
C ASP A 58 53.21 28.63 82.25
N GLU A 59 52.67 27.68 81.47
CA GLU A 59 51.21 27.59 81.26
C GLU A 59 50.44 27.21 82.53
N GLU A 60 51.11 26.57 83.50
CA GLU A 60 50.52 26.21 84.80
C GLU A 60 50.40 27.43 85.72
N LEU A 61 51.07 28.54 85.38
CA LEU A 61 50.95 29.80 86.10
C LEU A 61 49.74 30.62 85.64
N ILE A 62 49.12 30.28 84.50
CA ILE A 62 47.92 30.97 84.00
C ILE A 62 46.73 30.58 84.87
N HIS A 63 45.97 31.58 85.34
CA HIS A 63 44.77 31.37 86.16
C HIS A 63 43.81 30.38 85.47
N MET A 64 43.26 29.42 86.21
CA MET A 64 42.35 28.41 85.66
C MET A 64 41.14 29.06 84.97
N GLY A 65 40.83 28.60 83.76
CA GLY A 65 39.77 29.13 82.89
C GLY A 65 40.24 30.20 81.92
N GLU A 66 41.38 30.85 82.18
CA GLU A 66 41.94 31.88 81.30
C GLU A 66 42.92 31.29 80.28
N GLN A 67 43.20 32.06 79.23
CA GLN A 67 44.08 31.62 78.13
C GLN A 67 45.44 32.34 78.13
N GLU A 68 45.53 33.50 78.77
CA GLU A 68 46.74 34.33 78.78
C GLU A 68 46.94 34.98 80.14
N MET A 69 48.20 35.22 80.48
CA MET A 69 48.61 35.97 81.67
C MET A 69 49.70 36.98 81.32
N TYR A 70 49.83 38.02 82.13
CA TYR A 70 50.99 38.89 82.08
C TYR A 70 51.36 39.44 83.46
N VAL A 71 52.65 39.71 83.64
CA VAL A 71 53.20 40.38 84.81
C VAL A 71 54.08 41.53 84.35
N ARG A 72 53.85 42.72 84.91
CA ARG A 72 54.74 43.87 84.76
C ARG A 72 55.38 44.19 86.11
N LEU A 73 56.70 44.34 86.09
CA LEU A 73 57.47 44.80 87.24
C LEU A 73 58.32 46.01 86.85
N ASP A 74 58.16 47.09 87.60
CA ASP A 74 59.05 48.25 87.56
C ASP A 74 60.01 48.16 88.75
N PHE A 75 61.32 48.34 88.52
CA PHE A 75 62.35 48.27 89.56
C PHE A 75 63.51 49.24 89.32
N GLU A 76 64.18 49.64 90.38
CA GLU A 76 65.39 50.47 90.31
C GLU A 76 66.67 49.62 90.38
N GLN A 77 67.64 49.92 89.52
CA GLN A 77 68.99 49.35 89.56
C GLN A 77 70.01 50.43 89.18
N GLU A 78 71.00 50.63 90.06
CA GLU A 78 72.10 51.60 89.87
C GLU A 78 71.60 53.01 89.48
N GLY A 79 70.48 53.45 90.07
CA GLY A 79 69.88 54.77 89.87
C GLY A 79 68.96 54.92 88.67
N ALA A 80 68.76 53.89 87.85
CA ALA A 80 67.83 53.90 86.72
C ALA A 80 66.61 53.00 86.98
N ILE A 81 65.43 53.45 86.52
CA ILE A 81 64.17 52.70 86.63
C ILE A 81 63.99 51.85 85.37
N TYR A 82 63.82 50.55 85.55
CA TYR A 82 63.58 49.57 84.50
C TYR A 82 62.18 49.00 84.63
N ARG A 83 61.54 48.75 83.49
CA ARG A 83 60.24 48.08 83.40
C ARG A 83 60.40 46.77 82.64
N VAL A 84 60.03 45.66 83.27
CA VAL A 84 59.96 44.35 82.65
C VAL A 84 58.51 43.93 82.50
N ILE A 85 58.13 43.55 81.29
CA ILE A 85 56.81 42.98 80.99
C ILE A 85 57.01 41.58 80.44
N ARG A 86 56.38 40.60 81.08
CA ARG A 86 56.38 39.22 80.61
C ARG A 86 54.94 38.74 80.40
N HIS A 87 54.67 38.18 79.22
CA HIS A 87 53.37 37.65 78.81
C HIS A 87 53.49 36.19 78.38
N ARG A 88 52.45 35.40 78.66
CA ARG A 88 52.33 34.01 78.21
C ARG A 88 50.91 33.71 77.78
N SER A 89 50.76 33.01 76.65
CA SER A 89 49.49 32.49 76.12
C SER A 89 49.53 30.96 76.00
N ARG A 90 48.42 30.28 76.32
CA ARG A 90 48.25 28.83 76.16
C ARG A 90 47.54 28.44 74.86
N ARG A 91 47.07 29.41 74.06
CA ARG A 91 46.42 29.11 72.76
C ARG A 91 47.41 28.41 71.85
N ARG A 92 46.94 27.51 70.97
CA ARG A 92 47.80 26.75 70.06
C ARG A 92 48.52 27.74 69.12
N GLY A 93 49.83 27.89 69.31
CA GLY A 93 50.67 28.88 68.61
C GLY A 93 50.85 30.22 69.34
N GLY A 94 50.33 30.39 70.54
CA GLY A 94 50.58 31.57 71.37
C GLY A 94 52.01 31.55 71.91
N GLU A 95 52.85 32.46 71.43
CA GLU A 95 54.22 32.62 71.94
C GLU A 95 54.24 33.48 73.22
N GLY A 96 55.25 33.24 74.06
CA GLY A 96 55.55 34.13 75.17
C GLY A 96 56.24 35.39 74.67
N ARG A 97 56.07 36.50 75.39
CA ARG A 97 56.73 37.77 75.09
C ARG A 97 57.44 38.30 76.33
N LEU A 98 58.66 38.79 76.14
CA LEU A 98 59.46 39.44 77.18
C LEU A 98 59.97 40.77 76.64
N ASP A 99 59.53 41.84 77.26
CA ASP A 99 60.00 43.19 76.96
C ASP A 99 60.73 43.79 78.16
N LEU A 100 61.84 44.46 77.89
CA LEU A 100 62.59 45.26 78.86
C LEU A 100 62.60 46.71 78.38
N PHE A 101 62.28 47.63 79.26
CA PHE A 101 62.33 49.06 79.01
C PHE A 101 63.11 49.78 80.11
N VAL A 102 63.67 50.93 79.75
CA VAL A 102 64.11 51.95 80.71
C VAL A 102 63.03 53.02 80.76
N LEU A 103 62.59 53.36 81.98
CA LEU A 103 61.66 54.46 82.24
C LEU A 103 62.47 55.70 82.62
N HIS A 104 62.42 56.72 81.78
CA HIS A 104 63.07 58.01 82.02
C HIS A 104 62.17 58.92 82.88
N GLU A 105 62.76 59.94 83.52
CA GLU A 105 62.05 60.86 84.43
C GLU A 105 60.92 61.65 83.77
N ASP A 106 60.99 61.85 82.45
CA ASP A 106 59.94 62.49 81.65
C ASP A 106 58.73 61.59 81.34
N GLY A 107 58.77 60.33 81.80
CA GLY A 107 57.73 59.32 81.60
C GLY A 107 57.86 58.54 80.29
N THR A 108 58.91 58.77 79.49
CA THR A 108 59.14 58.02 78.25
C THR A 108 59.71 56.62 78.51
N LEU A 109 59.31 55.64 77.69
CA LEU A 109 59.79 54.26 77.74
C LEU A 109 60.73 53.98 76.57
N GLU A 110 62.01 53.75 76.85
CA GLU A 110 63.00 53.32 75.86
C GLU A 110 63.12 51.80 75.85
N THR A 111 62.97 51.16 74.69
CA THR A 111 63.10 49.70 74.57
C THR A 111 64.55 49.28 74.72
N ARG A 112 64.80 48.34 75.64
CA ARG A 112 66.06 47.62 75.83
C ARG A 112 65.91 46.10 75.63
N SER A 113 64.83 45.70 74.97
CA SER A 113 64.63 44.33 74.50
C SER A 113 65.61 44.00 73.38
N GLU A 114 66.13 42.78 73.40
CA GLU A 114 66.98 42.20 72.35
C GLU A 114 66.12 41.42 71.34
N PRO A 115 66.66 41.05 70.16
CA PRO A 115 65.91 40.38 69.08
C PRO A 115 65.22 39.07 69.48
N SER A 116 65.66 38.43 70.56
CA SER A 116 65.03 37.22 71.10
C SER A 116 64.86 37.32 72.61
N MET A 117 63.81 36.67 73.15
CA MET A 117 63.61 36.64 74.60
C MET A 117 64.80 36.08 75.37
N ARG A 118 65.57 35.15 74.79
CA ARG A 118 66.75 34.56 75.43
C ARG A 118 67.86 35.61 75.61
N MET A 119 68.12 36.40 74.57
CA MET A 119 69.10 37.49 74.65
C MET A 119 68.62 38.59 75.61
N THR A 120 67.33 38.93 75.59
CA THR A 120 66.75 39.88 76.55
C THR A 120 66.92 39.36 77.98
N GLN A 121 66.74 38.05 78.21
CA GLN A 121 66.96 37.43 79.53
C GLN A 121 68.41 37.49 79.98
N GLU A 122 69.38 37.20 79.10
CA GLU A 122 70.82 37.30 79.41
C GLU A 122 71.22 38.75 79.71
N ARG A 123 70.62 39.71 79.00
CA ARG A 123 70.79 41.14 79.28
C ARG A 123 70.26 41.51 80.67
N ILE A 124 69.07 41.03 81.04
CA ILE A 124 68.52 41.23 82.40
C ILE A 124 69.44 40.62 83.46
N ASN A 125 69.93 39.39 83.25
CA ASN A 125 70.83 38.73 84.21
C ASN A 125 72.15 39.50 84.39
N SER A 126 72.74 39.96 83.29
CA SER A 126 73.98 40.75 83.31
C SER A 126 73.79 42.11 83.98
N LEU A 127 72.62 42.73 83.78
CA LEU A 127 72.25 44.00 84.40
C LEU A 127 72.05 43.85 85.91
N LEU A 128 71.39 42.78 86.35
CA LEU A 128 71.22 42.49 87.77
C LEU A 128 72.51 42.00 88.44
N ARG A 129 73.47 41.49 87.64
CA ARG A 129 74.70 40.78 88.07
C ARG A 129 74.43 39.64 89.06
N LEU A 130 73.19 39.20 89.10
CA LEU A 130 72.64 38.24 90.04
C LEU A 130 71.72 37.33 89.24
N ASP A 131 72.09 36.06 89.18
CA ASP A 131 71.21 35.05 88.67
C ASP A 131 70.17 34.64 89.73
N TYR A 132 69.16 33.91 89.29
CA TYR A 132 68.05 33.48 90.15
C TYR A 132 68.53 32.70 91.39
N GLU A 133 69.50 31.81 91.23
CA GLU A 133 70.00 30.96 92.33
C GLU A 133 70.75 31.81 93.37
N THR A 134 71.61 32.71 92.92
CA THR A 134 72.32 33.63 93.82
C THR A 134 71.32 34.56 94.51
N PHE A 135 70.28 35.03 93.82
CA PHE A 135 69.23 35.85 94.42
C PHE A 135 68.42 35.11 95.50
N VAL A 136 67.96 33.88 95.22
CA VAL A 136 67.23 33.03 96.19
C VAL A 136 68.11 32.65 97.39
N HIS A 137 69.42 32.52 97.21
CA HIS A 137 70.33 32.15 98.29
C HIS A 137 70.89 33.32 99.09
N SER A 138 70.85 34.54 98.55
CA SER A 138 71.39 35.74 99.23
C SER A 138 70.28 36.69 99.71
N ALA A 139 69.37 37.08 98.82
CA ALA A 139 68.42 38.17 99.05
C ALA A 139 66.97 37.69 99.26
N PHE A 140 66.60 36.51 98.77
CA PHE A 140 65.22 36.00 98.82
C PHE A 140 65.11 34.62 99.47
N LEU A 141 64.89 34.58 100.78
CA LEU A 141 64.76 33.35 101.55
C LEU A 141 63.38 32.70 101.36
N GLN A 142 63.32 31.67 100.51
CA GLN A 142 62.10 30.87 100.32
C GLN A 142 61.69 30.12 101.59
N GLN A 143 60.38 29.98 101.79
CA GLN A 143 59.81 29.27 102.93
C GLN A 143 60.29 27.81 102.95
N GLY A 144 60.91 27.40 104.07
CA GLY A 144 61.48 26.06 104.27
C GLY A 144 62.91 25.86 103.75
N LYS A 145 63.61 26.92 103.34
CA LYS A 145 65.00 26.87 102.82
C LYS A 145 65.92 27.96 103.38
N ALA A 146 65.67 28.46 104.60
CA ALA A 146 66.44 29.58 105.18
C ALA A 146 67.90 29.23 105.51
N ASP A 147 68.15 27.95 105.77
CA ASP A 147 69.43 27.32 106.03
C ASP A 147 70.17 26.89 104.74
N ALA A 148 69.65 27.24 103.57
CA ALA A 148 70.17 26.78 102.28
C ALA A 148 71.62 27.20 102.00
N PHE A 149 72.15 28.29 102.56
CA PHE A 149 73.57 28.63 102.39
C PHE A 149 74.48 27.86 103.37
N THR A 150 74.07 27.73 104.62
CA THR A 150 74.86 27.09 105.68
C THR A 150 74.86 25.57 105.59
N THR A 151 73.76 24.98 105.11
CA THR A 151 73.67 23.54 104.81
C THR A 151 74.40 23.16 103.53
N LYS A 152 74.68 24.11 102.63
CA LYS A 152 75.45 23.84 101.41
C LYS A 152 76.85 23.39 101.78
N ALA A 153 77.29 22.38 101.03
CA ALA A 153 78.59 21.77 101.21
C ALA A 153 79.70 22.84 101.14
N PRO A 154 80.83 22.64 101.86
CA PRO A 154 81.92 23.61 101.90
C PRO A 154 82.37 24.10 100.51
N ALA A 155 82.36 23.23 99.50
CA ALA A 155 82.71 23.58 98.12
C ALA A 155 81.76 24.63 97.50
N GLN A 156 80.46 24.52 97.74
CA GLN A 156 79.47 25.46 97.19
C GLN A 156 79.53 26.81 97.89
N ARG A 157 79.80 26.80 99.21
CA ARG A 157 80.07 28.04 99.94
C ARG A 157 81.34 28.72 99.43
N LYS A 158 82.40 27.93 99.21
CA LYS A 158 83.65 28.43 98.63
C LYS A 158 83.42 29.03 97.23
N GLN A 159 82.60 28.40 96.38
CA GLN A 159 82.29 28.91 95.05
C GLN A 159 81.57 30.26 95.13
N ILE A 160 80.51 30.36 95.93
CA ILE A 160 79.76 31.62 96.11
C ILE A 160 80.71 32.74 96.59
N LEU A 161 81.66 32.43 97.49
CA LEU A 161 82.66 33.40 97.93
C LEU A 161 83.72 33.71 96.86
N ALA A 162 84.15 32.73 96.07
CA ALA A 162 85.11 32.91 94.98
C ALA A 162 84.54 33.81 93.88
N ASP A 163 83.25 33.66 93.58
CA ASP A 163 82.51 34.50 92.62
C ASP A 163 82.41 35.95 93.11
N ILE A 164 82.25 36.17 94.43
CA ILE A 164 82.27 37.51 95.03
C ILE A 164 83.68 38.13 94.99
N LEU A 165 84.74 37.35 95.24
CA LEU A 165 86.12 37.83 95.37
C LEU A 165 86.91 37.92 94.04
N GLY A 166 86.40 37.35 92.94
CA GLY A 166 87.01 37.48 91.62
C GLY A 166 88.28 36.64 91.38
N LEU A 167 88.41 35.48 92.04
CA LEU A 167 89.60 34.60 91.90
C LEU A 167 89.68 33.81 90.58
N ALA A 168 88.70 33.98 89.69
CA ALA A 168 88.56 33.27 88.43
C ALA A 168 89.76 33.43 87.46
N GLN A 169 90.61 34.45 87.65
CA GLN A 169 91.71 34.71 86.70
C GLN A 169 92.82 33.64 86.73
N TRP A 170 93.07 33.00 87.87
CA TRP A 170 94.07 31.91 87.95
C TRP A 170 93.57 30.63 87.31
N GLU A 171 92.27 30.38 87.44
CA GLU A 171 91.60 29.30 86.71
C GLU A 171 91.79 29.50 85.20
N HIS A 172 91.73 30.74 84.71
CA HIS A 172 91.97 31.04 83.29
C HIS A 172 93.40 30.69 82.82
N TYR A 173 94.44 30.90 83.63
CA TYR A 173 95.81 30.53 83.25
C TYR A 173 96.05 29.02 83.29
N GLU A 174 95.51 28.34 84.31
CA GLU A 174 95.52 26.89 84.38
C GLU A 174 94.80 26.29 83.17
N GLU A 175 93.65 26.87 82.81
CA GLU A 175 92.86 26.48 81.64
C GLU A 175 93.67 26.64 80.35
N LYS A 176 94.35 27.78 80.13
CA LYS A 176 95.22 27.95 78.95
C LYS A 176 96.38 26.95 78.86
N ALA A 177 97.00 26.59 79.98
CA ALA A 177 98.07 25.59 80.00
C ALA A 177 97.52 24.18 79.71
N LYS A 178 96.37 23.84 80.32
CA LYS A 178 95.65 22.59 80.07
C LYS A 178 95.18 22.51 78.62
N GLU A 179 94.70 23.60 78.04
CA GLU A 179 94.34 23.69 76.61
C GLU A 179 95.54 23.36 75.73
N ARG A 180 96.72 23.94 76.02
CA ARG A 180 97.91 23.71 75.20
C ARG A 180 98.45 22.28 75.32
N LEU A 181 98.43 21.72 76.53
CA LEU A 181 98.76 20.31 76.75
C LEU A 181 97.78 19.40 76.02
N LYS A 182 96.48 19.70 76.09
CA LYS A 182 95.43 18.94 75.43
C LYS A 182 95.59 18.97 73.90
N ILE A 183 95.95 20.12 73.32
CA ILE A 183 96.26 20.23 71.89
C ILE A 183 97.40 19.27 71.52
N ILE A 184 98.53 19.32 72.23
CA ILE A 184 99.68 18.47 71.93
C ILE A 184 99.36 16.98 72.14
N GLN A 185 98.60 16.65 73.19
CA GLN A 185 98.17 15.26 73.44
C GLN A 185 97.23 14.76 72.34
N ASN A 186 96.32 15.61 71.86
CA ASN A 186 95.44 15.28 70.73
C ASN A 186 96.25 15.10 69.46
N ASP A 187 97.20 16.00 69.15
CA ASP A 187 98.06 15.89 67.98
C ASP A 187 98.88 14.60 68.02
N LEU A 188 99.45 14.26 69.17
CA LEU A 188 100.16 13.00 69.38
C LEU A 188 99.24 11.79 69.20
N ALA A 189 98.02 11.84 69.72
CA ALA A 189 97.04 10.76 69.56
C ALA A 189 96.62 10.59 68.10
N VAL A 190 96.42 11.70 67.36
CA VAL A 190 96.11 11.69 65.92
C VAL A 190 97.28 11.10 65.14
N ILE A 191 98.51 11.53 65.41
CA ILE A 191 99.70 11.01 64.72
C ILE A 191 99.89 9.52 65.02
N LYS A 192 99.75 9.10 66.29
CA LYS A 192 99.80 7.68 66.66
C LYS A 192 98.70 6.86 66.00
N GLY A 193 97.49 7.39 65.94
CA GLY A 193 96.36 6.78 65.22
C GLY A 193 96.69 6.60 63.74
N ARG A 194 97.17 7.65 63.07
CA ARG A 194 97.59 7.59 61.66
C ARG A 194 98.68 6.57 61.41
N ILE A 195 99.67 6.46 62.30
CA ILE A 195 100.72 5.44 62.20
C ILE A 195 100.10 4.04 62.33
N ALA A 196 99.24 3.83 63.33
CA ALA A 196 98.56 2.54 63.50
C ALA A 196 97.66 2.18 62.31
N ASP A 197 96.97 3.15 61.72
CA ASP A 197 96.15 2.96 60.52
C ASP A 197 97.02 2.58 59.31
N ILE A 198 98.14 3.29 59.10
CA ILE A 198 99.10 2.98 58.04
C ILE A 198 99.70 1.58 58.24
N ASP A 199 100.09 1.23 59.47
CA ASP A 199 100.64 -0.09 59.78
C ASP A 199 99.59 -1.19 59.55
N ALA A 200 98.34 -0.94 59.91
CA ALA A 200 97.24 -1.86 59.65
C ALA A 200 96.97 -2.03 58.15
N GLU A 201 97.07 -0.95 57.35
CA GLU A 201 96.99 -1.03 55.89
C GLU A 201 98.17 -1.81 55.29
N LEU A 202 99.40 -1.56 55.75
CA LEU A 202 100.59 -2.29 55.31
C LEU A 202 100.51 -3.78 55.64
N GLN A 203 99.98 -4.16 56.80
CA GLN A 203 99.74 -5.57 57.13
C GLN A 203 98.72 -6.24 56.22
N ARG A 204 97.79 -5.48 55.63
CA ARG A 204 96.81 -5.99 54.66
C ARG A 204 97.37 -6.07 53.25
N GLU A 205 98.46 -5.37 52.92
CA GLU A 205 99.08 -5.36 51.58
C GLU A 205 99.35 -6.77 51.02
N PRO A 206 99.94 -7.74 51.77
CA PRO A 206 100.17 -9.09 51.25
C PRO A 206 98.87 -9.83 50.94
N GLY A 207 97.85 -9.68 51.80
CA GLY A 207 96.54 -10.29 51.59
C GLY A 207 95.81 -9.69 50.39
N LEU A 208 95.83 -8.36 50.27
CA LEU A 208 95.24 -7.64 49.13
C LEU A 208 95.96 -7.96 47.82
N ARG A 209 97.28 -8.14 47.81
CA ARG A 209 98.02 -8.61 46.63
C ARG A 209 97.62 -10.03 46.25
N ALA A 210 97.51 -10.94 47.22
CA ALA A 210 97.04 -12.29 46.95
C ALA A 210 95.59 -12.33 46.45
N ASP A 211 94.72 -11.47 47.00
CA ASP A 211 93.34 -11.29 46.52
C ASP A 211 93.30 -10.73 45.11
N LEU A 212 94.14 -9.75 44.79
CA LEU A 212 94.27 -9.17 43.46
C LEU A 212 94.77 -10.21 42.45
N GLU A 213 95.78 -11.00 42.77
CA GLU A 213 96.26 -12.10 41.91
C GLU A 213 95.18 -13.15 41.68
N ARG A 214 94.45 -13.54 42.74
CA ARG A 214 93.29 -14.46 42.62
C ARG A 214 92.19 -13.87 41.76
N ALA A 215 91.85 -12.59 41.95
CA ALA A 215 90.85 -11.89 41.16
C ALA A 215 91.27 -11.73 39.70
N HIS A 216 92.54 -11.43 39.42
CA HIS A 216 93.07 -11.36 38.06
C HIS A 216 93.04 -12.73 37.37
N LYS A 217 93.43 -13.79 38.09
CA LYS A 217 93.35 -15.15 37.56
C LYS A 217 91.91 -15.56 37.28
N ALA A 218 91.01 -15.34 38.24
CA ALA A 218 89.58 -15.60 38.08
C ALA A 218 88.95 -14.77 36.96
N HIS A 219 89.35 -13.50 36.80
CA HIS A 219 88.90 -12.64 35.72
C HIS A 219 89.40 -13.13 34.36
N GLY A 220 90.67 -13.55 34.26
CA GLY A 220 91.23 -14.14 33.03
C GLY A 220 90.54 -15.45 32.66
N GLU A 221 90.29 -16.33 33.63
CA GLU A 221 89.51 -17.55 33.42
C GLU A 221 88.07 -17.25 33.01
N ALA A 222 87.41 -16.28 33.65
CA ALA A 222 86.06 -15.85 33.29
C ALA A 222 85.99 -15.18 31.91
N GLN A 223 86.97 -14.36 31.53
CA GLN A 223 87.06 -13.76 30.19
C GLN A 223 87.29 -14.82 29.11
N ALA A 224 88.15 -15.81 29.38
CA ALA A 224 88.37 -16.91 28.44
C ALA A 224 87.11 -17.77 28.27
N LEU A 225 86.40 -18.06 29.37
CA LEU A 225 85.12 -18.76 29.33
C LEU A 225 84.04 -17.94 28.63
N LEU A 226 83.98 -16.63 28.87
CA LEU A 226 83.04 -15.73 28.22
C LEU A 226 83.32 -15.65 26.72
N ALA A 227 84.57 -15.46 26.30
CA ALA A 227 84.95 -15.44 24.88
C ALA A 227 84.64 -16.77 24.18
N ALA A 228 84.91 -17.91 24.84
CA ALA A 228 84.55 -19.22 24.31
C ALA A 228 83.03 -19.44 24.25
N ALA A 229 82.27 -18.91 25.22
CA ALA A 229 80.82 -18.96 25.24
C ALA A 229 80.19 -18.02 24.20
N GLU A 230 80.76 -16.83 23.98
CA GLU A 230 80.36 -15.86 22.95
C GLU A 230 80.65 -16.41 21.55
N GLN A 231 81.82 -17.00 21.34
CA GLN A 231 82.14 -17.66 20.07
C GLN A 231 81.21 -18.84 19.79
N ARG A 232 80.89 -19.66 20.80
CA ARG A 232 79.87 -20.72 20.69
C ARG A 232 78.46 -20.17 20.47
N LEU A 233 78.13 -19.05 21.10
CA LEU A 233 76.84 -18.37 20.92
C LEU A 233 76.74 -17.82 19.51
N GLU A 234 77.81 -17.27 18.94
CA GLU A 234 77.86 -16.73 17.58
C GLU A 234 77.81 -17.85 16.52
N GLU A 235 78.50 -18.97 16.75
CA GLU A 235 78.38 -20.20 15.96
C GLU A 235 76.96 -20.78 15.97
N VAL A 236 76.25 -20.69 17.10
CA VAL A 236 74.88 -21.21 17.28
C VAL A 236 73.80 -20.15 17.00
N ALA A 237 74.12 -18.85 16.96
CA ALA A 237 73.13 -17.76 16.81
C ALA A 237 72.51 -17.73 15.41
N HIS A 238 73.24 -18.19 14.40
CA HIS A 238 72.75 -18.29 13.02
C HIS A 238 71.98 -19.59 12.76
N ALA A 239 72.26 -20.67 13.51
CA ALA A 239 71.68 -21.98 13.26
C ALA A 239 70.14 -22.04 13.40
N PRO A 240 69.47 -21.43 14.40
CA PRO A 240 68.01 -21.36 14.47
C PRO A 240 67.40 -20.59 13.32
N ARG A 241 68.04 -19.49 12.89
CA ARG A 241 67.55 -18.61 11.83
C ARG A 241 67.75 -19.24 10.45
N GLU A 242 68.84 -19.95 10.22
CA GLU A 242 69.07 -20.73 9.01
C GLU A 242 68.16 -21.97 8.95
N LEU A 243 67.95 -22.66 10.08
CA LEU A 243 67.00 -23.78 10.17
C LEU A 243 65.56 -23.30 9.96
N GLU A 244 65.16 -22.15 10.51
CA GLU A 244 63.84 -21.56 10.32
C GLU A 244 63.64 -21.09 8.87
N ASN A 245 64.64 -20.44 8.26
CA ASN A 245 64.59 -20.06 6.85
C ASN A 245 64.53 -21.27 5.92
N THR A 246 65.27 -22.34 6.21
CA THR A 246 65.27 -23.58 5.41
C THR A 246 63.94 -24.32 5.57
N ARG A 247 63.41 -24.42 6.80
CA ARG A 247 62.07 -24.97 7.06
C ARG A 247 60.95 -24.14 6.43
N ALA A 248 61.06 -22.82 6.41
CA ALA A 248 60.09 -21.94 5.76
C ALA A 248 60.10 -22.14 4.24
N ARG A 249 61.28 -22.22 3.62
CA ARG A 249 61.43 -22.53 2.18
C ARG A 249 60.88 -23.91 1.83
N GLN A 250 61.18 -24.91 2.65
CA GLN A 250 60.66 -26.26 2.48
C GLN A 250 59.12 -26.28 2.58
N ALA A 251 58.55 -25.64 3.60
CA ALA A 251 57.10 -25.56 3.79
C ALA A 251 56.39 -24.80 2.66
N GLU A 252 57.03 -23.77 2.10
CA GLU A 252 56.52 -23.00 0.96
C GLU A 252 56.49 -23.85 -0.32
N SER A 253 57.58 -24.56 -0.64
CA SER A 253 57.63 -25.47 -1.77
C SER A 253 56.65 -26.65 -1.61
N GLU A 254 56.49 -27.20 -0.41
CA GLU A 254 55.45 -28.22 -0.13
C GLU A 254 54.01 -27.68 -0.27
N ARG A 255 53.77 -26.38 0.00
CA ARG A 255 52.47 -25.75 -0.29
C ARG A 255 52.24 -25.60 -1.79
N ARG A 256 53.25 -25.12 -2.55
CA ARG A 256 53.19 -25.02 -4.01
C ARG A 256 52.91 -26.38 -4.67
N ILE A 257 53.56 -27.46 -4.20
CA ILE A 257 53.28 -28.82 -4.67
C ILE A 257 51.80 -29.20 -4.46
N ARG A 258 51.23 -28.95 -3.28
CA ARG A 258 49.81 -29.25 -2.98
C ARG A 258 48.83 -28.39 -3.78
N GLU A 259 49.21 -27.18 -4.15
CA GLU A 259 48.42 -26.31 -5.03
C GLU A 259 48.44 -26.83 -6.47
N TYR A 260 49.63 -27.10 -7.02
CA TYR A 260 49.77 -27.67 -8.36
C TYR A 260 49.12 -29.04 -8.48
N GLN A 261 49.14 -29.89 -7.45
CA GLN A 261 48.42 -31.17 -7.43
C GLN A 261 46.90 -31.00 -7.53
N ARG A 262 46.32 -30.01 -6.82
CA ARG A 262 44.90 -29.68 -6.92
C ARG A 262 44.53 -29.11 -8.28
N ASP A 263 45.37 -28.23 -8.81
CA ASP A 263 45.18 -27.70 -10.17
C ASP A 263 45.24 -28.83 -11.20
N LEU A 264 46.14 -29.80 -11.02
CA LEU A 264 46.27 -30.97 -11.89
C LEU A 264 45.03 -31.87 -11.87
N GLU A 265 44.43 -32.11 -10.71
CA GLU A 265 43.13 -32.78 -10.58
C GLU A 265 42.03 -32.02 -11.35
N GLY A 266 42.00 -30.69 -11.24
CA GLY A 266 41.08 -29.82 -11.99
C GLY A 266 41.29 -29.90 -13.50
N VAL A 267 42.54 -29.87 -13.97
CA VAL A 267 42.87 -30.03 -15.40
C VAL A 267 42.51 -31.43 -15.90
N ALA A 268 42.73 -32.48 -15.10
CA ALA A 268 42.38 -33.84 -15.47
C ALA A 268 40.86 -34.02 -15.67
N ALA A 269 40.05 -33.43 -14.79
CA ALA A 269 38.59 -33.40 -14.95
C ALA A 269 38.16 -32.63 -16.21
N GLU A 270 38.79 -31.49 -16.49
CA GLU A 270 38.53 -30.72 -17.72
C GLU A 270 38.85 -31.54 -18.97
N ILE A 271 40.00 -32.23 -19.01
CA ILE A 271 40.41 -33.11 -20.11
C ILE A 271 39.36 -34.20 -20.34
N GLN A 272 38.92 -34.89 -19.28
CA GLN A 272 37.91 -35.94 -19.37
C GLN A 272 36.59 -35.40 -19.94
N GLN A 273 36.16 -34.23 -19.48
CA GLN A 273 34.94 -33.58 -19.96
C GLN A 273 35.04 -33.22 -21.46
N GLN A 274 36.15 -32.63 -21.91
CA GLN A 274 36.31 -32.29 -23.33
C GLN A 274 36.40 -33.55 -24.20
N GLN A 275 37.03 -34.63 -23.71
CA GLN A 275 37.08 -35.91 -24.41
C GLN A 275 35.68 -36.53 -24.59
N GLN A 276 34.86 -36.51 -23.54
CA GLN A 276 33.49 -37.01 -23.63
C GLN A 276 32.65 -36.18 -24.62
N ARG A 277 32.75 -34.85 -24.57
CA ARG A 277 32.06 -33.97 -25.53
C ARG A 277 32.50 -34.20 -26.98
N ILE A 278 33.78 -34.45 -27.20
CA ILE A 278 34.28 -34.83 -28.52
C ILE A 278 33.65 -36.15 -28.96
N ALA A 279 33.62 -37.18 -28.11
CA ALA A 279 33.02 -38.46 -28.46
C ALA A 279 31.53 -38.35 -28.81
N GLU A 280 30.77 -37.55 -28.06
CA GLU A 280 29.35 -37.28 -28.32
C GLU A 280 29.15 -36.55 -29.65
N TYR A 281 29.92 -35.49 -29.92
CA TYR A 281 29.85 -34.76 -31.20
C TYR A 281 30.32 -35.61 -32.38
N GLN A 282 31.32 -36.47 -32.18
CA GLN A 282 31.82 -37.36 -33.22
C GLN A 282 30.75 -38.41 -33.59
N ALA A 283 30.05 -38.98 -32.60
CA ALA A 283 28.94 -39.91 -32.85
C ALA A 283 27.79 -39.27 -33.64
N ASP A 284 27.43 -38.01 -33.33
CA ASP A 284 26.41 -37.29 -34.10
C ASP A 284 26.88 -37.01 -35.54
N ILE A 285 28.16 -36.69 -35.73
CA ILE A 285 28.76 -36.44 -37.06
C ILE A 285 28.90 -37.74 -37.87
N ASP A 286 29.20 -38.87 -37.24
CA ASP A 286 29.26 -40.17 -37.91
C ASP A 286 27.86 -40.57 -38.43
N ASP A 287 26.81 -40.22 -37.68
CA ASP A 287 25.40 -40.40 -38.06
C ASP A 287 24.87 -39.31 -39.02
N ARG A 288 25.72 -38.40 -39.50
CA ARG A 288 25.32 -37.22 -40.31
C ARG A 288 24.39 -37.56 -41.47
N LEU A 289 24.73 -38.56 -42.27
CA LEU A 289 23.96 -38.95 -43.45
C LEU A 289 22.55 -39.43 -43.07
N LEU A 290 22.42 -40.18 -41.97
CA LEU A 290 21.14 -40.65 -41.46
C LEU A 290 20.30 -39.48 -40.93
N ILE A 291 20.94 -38.55 -40.21
CA ILE A 291 20.27 -37.40 -39.61
C ILE A 291 19.78 -36.42 -40.69
N GLU A 292 20.61 -36.12 -41.68
CA GLU A 292 20.26 -35.24 -42.81
C GLU A 292 19.15 -35.86 -43.67
N ALA A 293 19.21 -37.16 -43.97
CA ALA A 293 18.16 -37.86 -44.72
C ALA A 293 16.82 -37.87 -43.95
N GLY A 294 16.83 -38.18 -42.65
CA GLY A 294 15.62 -38.15 -41.81
C GLY A 294 15.04 -36.74 -41.67
N TYR A 295 15.87 -35.71 -41.61
CA TYR A 295 15.43 -34.32 -41.59
C TYR A 295 14.82 -33.87 -42.93
N GLN A 296 15.40 -34.29 -44.07
CA GLN A 296 14.81 -34.04 -45.38
C GLN A 296 13.43 -34.70 -45.54
N GLN A 297 13.26 -35.93 -45.05
CA GLN A 297 11.95 -36.60 -45.03
C GLN A 297 10.94 -35.85 -44.16
N LEU A 298 11.37 -35.29 -43.02
CA LEU A 298 10.52 -34.44 -42.18
C LEU A 298 10.11 -33.15 -42.91
N GLN A 299 11.01 -32.51 -43.64
CA GLN A 299 10.70 -31.30 -44.41
C GLN A 299 9.73 -31.59 -45.57
N ALA A 300 9.97 -32.66 -46.32
CA ALA A 300 9.05 -33.09 -47.38
C ALA A 300 7.65 -33.42 -46.83
N ALA A 301 7.57 -34.10 -45.67
CA ALA A 301 6.30 -34.39 -45.01
C ALA A 301 5.59 -33.12 -44.50
N ARG A 302 6.34 -32.11 -44.02
CA ARG A 302 5.79 -30.79 -43.64
C ARG A 302 5.24 -30.04 -44.83
N GLU A 303 5.97 -29.98 -45.93
CA GLU A 303 5.52 -29.33 -47.17
C GLU A 303 4.25 -30.02 -47.71
N ALA A 304 4.20 -31.35 -47.66
CA ALA A 304 3.02 -32.12 -48.05
C ALA A 304 1.81 -31.88 -47.14
N ASP A 305 1.97 -31.88 -45.81
CA ASP A 305 0.90 -31.58 -44.84
C ASP A 305 0.39 -30.14 -45.00
N HIS A 306 1.29 -29.16 -45.20
CA HIS A 306 0.91 -27.78 -45.47
C HIS A 306 0.12 -27.65 -46.78
N ALA A 307 0.62 -28.21 -47.88
CA ALA A 307 -0.05 -28.14 -49.18
C ALA A 307 -1.44 -28.84 -49.15
N LEU A 308 -1.56 -29.97 -48.45
CA LEU A 308 -2.83 -30.68 -48.29
C LEU A 308 -3.76 -29.97 -47.29
N GLY A 309 -3.21 -29.30 -46.27
CA GLY A 309 -3.95 -28.43 -45.36
C GLY A 309 -4.55 -27.21 -46.06
N ASP A 310 -3.79 -26.55 -46.94
CA ASP A 310 -4.27 -25.45 -47.77
C ASP A 310 -5.38 -25.91 -48.72
N LYS A 311 -5.22 -27.08 -49.35
CA LYS A 311 -6.28 -27.71 -50.15
C LYS A 311 -7.52 -28.04 -49.32
N LEU A 312 -7.37 -28.56 -48.10
CA LEU A 312 -8.53 -28.85 -47.23
C LEU A 312 -9.29 -27.58 -46.84
N ARG A 313 -8.59 -26.47 -46.58
CA ARG A 313 -9.22 -25.17 -46.30
C ARG A 313 -10.04 -24.69 -47.51
N LEU A 314 -9.42 -24.67 -48.69
CA LEU A 314 -10.09 -24.30 -49.95
C LEU A 314 -11.28 -25.21 -50.26
N LEU A 315 -11.16 -26.52 -49.99
CA LEU A 315 -12.26 -27.47 -50.17
C LEU A 315 -13.46 -27.12 -49.27
N ARG A 316 -13.22 -26.77 -48.00
CA ARG A 316 -14.29 -26.35 -47.07
C ARG A 316 -14.95 -25.06 -47.50
N GLU A 317 -14.16 -24.06 -47.92
CA GLU A 317 -14.69 -22.79 -48.44
C GLU A 317 -15.58 -23.01 -49.66
N ILE A 318 -15.15 -23.88 -50.59
CA ILE A 318 -15.94 -24.26 -51.76
C ILE A 318 -17.21 -25.02 -51.37
N ASP A 319 -17.12 -25.98 -50.44
CA ASP A 319 -18.28 -26.76 -49.97
C ASP A 319 -19.31 -25.87 -49.25
N ASP A 320 -18.88 -24.89 -48.45
CA ASP A 320 -19.76 -23.92 -47.78
C ASP A 320 -20.48 -23.02 -48.80
N GLN A 321 -19.74 -22.49 -49.79
CA GLN A 321 -20.33 -21.69 -50.87
C GLN A 321 -21.29 -22.53 -51.72
N ARG A 322 -20.96 -23.81 -51.98
CA ARG A 322 -21.83 -24.75 -52.69
C ARG A 322 -23.16 -24.90 -51.97
N HIS A 323 -23.11 -25.16 -50.66
CA HIS A 323 -24.30 -25.36 -49.84
C HIS A 323 -25.20 -24.13 -49.78
N GLU A 324 -24.62 -22.93 -49.77
CA GLU A 324 -25.39 -21.69 -49.79
C GLU A 324 -26.09 -21.45 -51.13
N LEU A 325 -25.41 -21.73 -52.25
CA LEU A 325 -26.02 -21.65 -53.58
C LEU A 325 -27.11 -22.72 -53.78
N GLU A 326 -26.90 -23.95 -53.29
CA GLU A 326 -27.92 -25.01 -53.28
C GLU A 326 -29.17 -24.57 -52.51
N LYS A 327 -29.02 -23.92 -51.35
CA LYS A 327 -30.14 -23.35 -50.59
C LYS A 327 -30.87 -22.25 -51.35
N GLN A 328 -30.14 -21.35 -52.02
CA GLN A 328 -30.75 -20.29 -52.82
C GLN A 328 -31.59 -20.87 -53.96
N ILE A 329 -31.07 -21.86 -54.69
CA ILE A 329 -31.79 -22.55 -55.77
C ILE A 329 -33.05 -23.24 -55.22
N GLU A 330 -32.94 -23.95 -54.10
CA GLU A 330 -34.08 -24.62 -53.46
C GLU A 330 -35.13 -23.60 -52.95
N SER A 331 -34.70 -22.44 -52.46
CA SER A 331 -35.63 -21.38 -52.02
C SER A 331 -36.43 -20.79 -53.19
N GLU A 332 -35.77 -20.53 -54.34
CA GLU A 332 -36.44 -20.04 -55.55
C GLU A 332 -37.39 -21.10 -56.13
N ARG A 333 -36.97 -22.38 -56.12
CA ARG A 333 -37.83 -23.51 -56.50
C ARG A 333 -39.12 -23.52 -55.67
N ARG A 334 -38.99 -23.47 -54.34
CA ARG A 334 -40.15 -23.47 -53.41
C ARG A 334 -41.05 -22.27 -53.61
N GLN A 335 -40.50 -21.09 -53.88
CA GLN A 335 -41.32 -19.91 -54.16
C GLN A 335 -42.19 -20.13 -55.39
N MET A 336 -41.60 -20.64 -56.48
CA MET A 336 -42.35 -20.93 -57.71
C MET A 336 -43.34 -22.09 -57.52
N GLU A 337 -43.01 -23.13 -56.74
CA GLU A 337 -43.95 -24.21 -56.40
C GLU A 337 -45.15 -23.70 -55.58
N ASN A 338 -44.92 -22.75 -54.67
CA ASN A 338 -45.99 -22.08 -53.94
C ASN A 338 -46.87 -21.21 -54.88
N GLU A 339 -46.27 -20.52 -55.85
CA GLU A 339 -47.01 -19.78 -56.88
C GLU A 339 -47.88 -20.72 -57.73
N VAL A 340 -47.34 -21.88 -58.14
CA VAL A 340 -48.10 -22.93 -58.84
C VAL A 340 -49.30 -23.39 -58.01
N SER A 341 -49.08 -23.73 -56.74
CA SER A 341 -50.16 -24.16 -55.85
C SER A 341 -51.21 -23.05 -55.64
N GLY A 342 -50.79 -21.80 -55.54
CA GLY A 342 -51.68 -20.64 -55.44
C GLY A 342 -52.55 -20.46 -56.69
N TYR A 343 -51.96 -20.58 -57.88
CA TYR A 343 -52.70 -20.51 -59.13
C TYR A 343 -53.65 -21.71 -59.32
N GLU A 344 -53.26 -22.92 -58.96
CA GLU A 344 -54.12 -24.11 -58.98
C GLU A 344 -55.35 -23.94 -58.07
N ALA A 345 -55.15 -23.48 -56.83
CA ALA A 345 -56.25 -23.21 -55.91
C ALA A 345 -57.21 -22.13 -56.44
N ARG A 346 -56.65 -21.08 -57.06
CA ARG A 346 -57.44 -20.01 -57.68
C ARG A 346 -58.25 -20.51 -58.88
N ILE A 347 -57.66 -21.36 -59.72
CA ILE A 347 -58.37 -22.02 -60.82
C ILE A 347 -59.54 -22.84 -60.31
N GLU A 348 -59.34 -23.64 -59.25
CA GLU A 348 -60.42 -24.44 -58.66
C GLU A 348 -61.57 -23.57 -58.12
N GLU A 349 -61.27 -22.46 -57.45
CA GLU A 349 -62.26 -21.50 -56.96
C GLU A 349 -63.05 -20.84 -58.11
N LEU A 350 -62.35 -20.40 -59.16
CA LEU A 350 -62.97 -19.80 -60.34
C LEU A 350 -63.85 -20.81 -61.08
N GLN A 351 -63.40 -22.05 -61.24
CA GLN A 351 -64.17 -23.13 -61.87
C GLN A 351 -65.45 -23.44 -61.09
N ARG A 352 -65.37 -23.53 -59.75
CA ARG A 352 -66.58 -23.71 -58.91
C ARG A 352 -67.59 -22.57 -59.10
N THR A 353 -67.13 -21.34 -59.28
CA THR A 353 -67.99 -20.18 -59.51
C THR A 353 -68.68 -20.26 -60.87
N ILE A 354 -67.98 -20.77 -61.89
CA ILE A 354 -68.53 -21.01 -63.24
C ILE A 354 -69.56 -22.15 -63.19
N ASP A 355 -69.23 -23.27 -62.55
CA ASP A 355 -70.08 -24.47 -62.49
C ASP A 355 -71.39 -24.22 -61.71
N GLN A 356 -71.41 -23.24 -60.79
CA GLN A 356 -72.60 -22.85 -60.02
C GLN A 356 -73.62 -22.02 -60.83
N ALA A 357 -73.22 -21.45 -61.97
CA ALA A 357 -74.14 -20.67 -62.79
C ALA A 357 -74.96 -21.59 -63.70
N ASP A 358 -76.28 -21.56 -63.53
CA ASP A 358 -77.23 -22.28 -64.39
C ASP A 358 -77.86 -21.29 -65.39
N GLU A 359 -77.21 -21.14 -66.54
CA GLU A 359 -77.68 -20.28 -67.64
C GLU A 359 -79.07 -20.72 -68.15
N GLY A 360 -79.35 -22.03 -68.11
CA GLY A 360 -80.65 -22.58 -68.49
C GLY A 360 -81.77 -22.13 -67.55
N GLN A 361 -81.54 -22.20 -66.24
CA GLN A 361 -82.51 -21.69 -65.26
C GLN A 361 -82.65 -20.17 -65.30
N MET A 362 -81.55 -19.43 -65.50
CA MET A 362 -81.59 -17.97 -65.59
C MET A 362 -82.47 -17.52 -66.77
N THR A 363 -82.24 -18.09 -67.95
CA THR A 363 -83.01 -17.77 -69.16
C THR A 363 -84.48 -18.17 -69.03
N GLN A 364 -84.76 -19.35 -68.46
CA GLN A 364 -86.13 -19.81 -68.22
C GLN A 364 -86.89 -18.89 -67.25
N VAL A 365 -86.32 -18.58 -66.08
CA VAL A 365 -86.98 -17.76 -65.06
C VAL A 365 -87.15 -16.31 -65.56
N SER A 366 -86.19 -15.79 -66.32
CA SER A 366 -86.31 -14.47 -66.96
C SER A 366 -87.47 -14.42 -67.96
N ALA A 367 -87.62 -15.45 -68.81
CA ALA A 367 -88.73 -15.56 -69.74
C ALA A 367 -90.10 -15.68 -69.03
N GLU A 368 -90.17 -16.45 -67.92
CA GLU A 368 -91.38 -16.54 -67.09
C GLU A 368 -91.75 -15.20 -66.44
N VAL A 369 -90.76 -14.43 -65.97
CA VAL A 369 -90.98 -13.06 -65.45
C VAL A 369 -91.53 -12.15 -66.55
N SER A 370 -90.94 -12.17 -67.75
CA SER A 370 -91.43 -11.35 -68.88
C SER A 370 -92.88 -11.70 -69.26
N ALA A 371 -93.24 -12.98 -69.32
CA ALA A 371 -94.61 -13.41 -69.60
C ALA A 371 -95.62 -12.95 -68.52
N LEU A 372 -95.24 -13.01 -67.24
CA LEU A 372 -96.09 -12.53 -66.15
C LEU A 372 -96.19 -10.99 -66.11
N GLN A 373 -95.16 -10.25 -66.55
CA GLN A 373 -95.24 -8.80 -66.73
C GLN A 373 -96.22 -8.40 -67.84
N GLU A 374 -96.31 -9.19 -68.92
CA GLU A 374 -97.36 -9.00 -69.94
C GLU A 374 -98.76 -9.23 -69.36
N ILE A 375 -98.92 -10.23 -68.49
CA ILE A 375 -100.18 -10.48 -67.76
C ILE A 375 -100.51 -9.32 -66.81
N GLU A 376 -99.52 -8.72 -66.15
CA GLU A 376 -99.72 -7.54 -65.28
C GLU A 376 -100.27 -6.35 -66.08
N LEU A 377 -99.75 -6.16 -67.30
CA LEU A 377 -100.24 -5.15 -68.23
C LEU A 377 -101.68 -5.44 -68.68
N GLN A 378 -102.01 -6.70 -69.00
CA GLN A 378 -103.38 -7.12 -69.35
C GLN A 378 -104.37 -6.89 -68.19
N ARG A 379 -103.97 -7.20 -66.95
CA ARG A 379 -104.78 -6.90 -65.75
C ARG A 379 -105.05 -5.41 -65.62
N ALA A 380 -104.04 -4.56 -65.88
CA ALA A 380 -104.21 -3.11 -65.83
C ALA A 380 -105.24 -2.62 -66.86
N VAL A 381 -105.23 -3.17 -68.08
CA VAL A 381 -106.23 -2.86 -69.12
C VAL A 381 -107.64 -3.30 -68.70
N LEU A 382 -107.82 -4.53 -68.20
CA LEU A 382 -109.13 -5.03 -67.77
C LEU A 382 -109.71 -4.24 -66.59
N ASN A 383 -108.86 -3.80 -65.65
CA ASN A 383 -109.30 -2.93 -64.55
C ASN A 383 -109.81 -1.57 -65.05
N ASP A 384 -109.17 -0.99 -66.08
CA ASP A 384 -109.67 0.23 -66.72
C ASP A 384 -111.01 -0.03 -67.43
N GLU A 385 -111.17 -1.14 -68.16
CA GLU A 385 -112.45 -1.52 -68.77
C GLU A 385 -113.58 -1.64 -67.74
N VAL A 386 -113.32 -2.30 -66.59
CA VAL A 386 -114.28 -2.40 -65.49
C VAL A 386 -114.70 -1.02 -64.99
N LEU A 387 -113.73 -0.10 -64.80
CA LEU A 387 -113.99 1.26 -64.35
C LEU A 387 -114.88 2.03 -65.34
N GLN A 388 -114.62 1.92 -66.65
CA GLN A 388 -115.44 2.55 -67.69
C GLN A 388 -116.86 1.99 -67.73
N LEU A 389 -117.02 0.67 -67.61
CA LEU A 389 -118.34 0.02 -67.56
C LEU A 389 -119.11 0.41 -66.29
N GLU A 390 -118.45 0.49 -65.13
CA GLU A 390 -119.07 0.95 -63.87
C GLU A 390 -119.58 2.39 -63.99
N LYS A 391 -118.78 3.28 -64.60
CA LYS A 391 -119.18 4.66 -64.88
C LYS A 391 -120.40 4.71 -65.80
N ARG A 392 -120.38 3.97 -66.92
CA ARG A 392 -121.50 3.90 -67.87
C ARG A 392 -122.78 3.38 -67.21
N ARG A 393 -122.67 2.34 -66.38
CA ARG A 393 -123.81 1.81 -65.62
C ARG A 393 -124.39 2.84 -64.66
N ALA A 394 -123.54 3.58 -63.95
CA ALA A 394 -123.98 4.64 -63.04
C ALA A 394 -124.70 5.78 -63.77
N GLU A 395 -124.21 6.21 -64.93
CA GLU A 395 -124.85 7.20 -65.80
C GLU A 395 -126.25 6.76 -66.24
N LEU A 396 -126.39 5.52 -66.72
CA LEU A 396 -127.67 4.95 -67.14
C LEU A 396 -128.66 4.80 -65.96
N GLN A 397 -128.17 4.40 -64.78
CA GLN A 397 -128.98 4.31 -63.56
C GLN A 397 -129.50 5.68 -63.13
N ALA A 398 -128.63 6.71 -63.16
CA ALA A 398 -129.02 8.09 -62.85
C ALA A 398 -130.06 8.61 -63.86
N ALA A 399 -129.85 8.36 -65.17
CA ALA A 399 -130.80 8.73 -66.22
C ALA A 399 -132.17 8.07 -65.99
N ASN A 400 -132.22 6.76 -65.73
CA ASN A 400 -133.48 6.07 -65.44
C ASN A 400 -134.16 6.55 -64.14
N HIS A 401 -133.38 6.92 -63.12
CA HIS A 401 -133.91 7.48 -61.89
C HIS A 401 -134.62 8.83 -62.14
N MET A 402 -134.03 9.71 -62.95
CA MET A 402 -134.65 11.00 -63.34
C MET A 402 -135.88 10.84 -64.23
N MET A 403 -135.85 9.85 -65.13
CA MET A 403 -136.97 9.52 -66.01
C MET A 403 -138.20 8.98 -65.25
N THR A 404 -138.01 8.34 -64.08
CA THR A 404 -139.11 7.74 -63.31
C THR A 404 -140.22 8.74 -62.91
N PRO A 405 -139.92 9.91 -62.30
CA PRO A 405 -140.95 10.93 -62.01
C PRO A 405 -141.53 11.59 -63.26
N GLU A 406 -140.76 11.76 -64.33
CA GLU A 406 -141.25 12.33 -65.61
C GLU A 406 -142.27 11.41 -66.28
N GLY A 407 -141.97 10.11 -66.35
CA GLY A 407 -142.90 9.09 -66.85
C GLY A 407 -144.17 8.96 -66.01
N LYS A 408 -144.09 9.16 -64.68
CA LYS A 408 -145.28 9.21 -63.81
C LYS A 408 -146.17 10.41 -64.12
N LYS A 409 -145.59 11.61 -64.24
CA LYS A 409 -146.32 12.84 -64.61
C LYS A 409 -147.00 12.71 -65.97
N LEU A 410 -146.31 12.15 -66.97
CA LEU A 410 -146.89 11.90 -68.30
C LEU A 410 -148.08 10.93 -68.23
N ARG A 411 -147.96 9.83 -67.47
CA ARG A 411 -149.08 8.90 -67.24
C ARG A 411 -150.27 9.58 -66.55
N GLU A 412 -150.03 10.34 -65.48
CA GLU A 412 -151.07 11.06 -64.76
C GLU A 412 -151.80 12.08 -65.64
N ARG A 413 -151.07 12.80 -66.53
CA ARG A 413 -151.68 13.73 -67.49
C ARG A 413 -152.56 13.03 -68.52
N VAL A 414 -152.12 11.89 -69.05
CA VAL A 414 -152.92 11.06 -69.97
C VAL A 414 -154.20 10.57 -69.28
N GLU A 415 -154.09 9.97 -68.08
CA GLU A 415 -155.26 9.46 -67.33
C GLU A 415 -156.25 10.57 -66.96
N THR A 416 -155.76 11.78 -66.67
CA THR A 416 -156.62 12.93 -66.34
C THR A 416 -157.42 13.39 -67.57
N LEU A 417 -156.78 13.43 -68.75
CA LEU A 417 -157.44 13.82 -70.00
C LEU A 417 -158.42 12.76 -70.51
N GLU A 418 -158.16 11.47 -70.26
CA GLU A 418 -159.08 10.37 -70.60
C GLU A 418 -160.40 10.45 -69.83
N LYS A 419 -160.35 10.85 -68.55
CA LYS A 419 -161.51 10.90 -67.63
C LYS A 419 -162.39 12.16 -67.74
N THR A 420 -162.09 13.09 -68.64
CA THR A 420 -162.79 14.39 -68.72
C THR A 420 -163.84 14.42 -69.85
N GLU A 421 -165.09 14.77 -69.53
CA GLU A 421 -166.25 14.81 -70.46
C GLU A 421 -166.81 16.23 -70.73
N GLY A 422 -166.10 17.29 -70.33
CA GLY A 422 -166.54 18.69 -70.45
C GLY A 422 -165.81 19.51 -71.53
N ALA A 423 -166.45 20.59 -72.00
CA ALA A 423 -165.94 21.48 -73.05
C ALA A 423 -164.74 22.38 -72.64
N VAL A 424 -164.07 22.11 -71.51
CA VAL A 424 -162.96 22.90 -70.95
C VAL A 424 -161.84 21.97 -70.47
N CYS A 425 -160.62 22.22 -70.91
CA CYS A 425 -159.44 21.39 -70.58
C CYS A 425 -159.01 21.56 -69.11
N PRO A 426 -158.88 20.47 -68.32
CA PRO A 426 -158.55 20.54 -66.89
C PRO A 426 -157.05 20.80 -66.61
N LEU A 427 -156.20 20.77 -67.63
CA LEU A 427 -154.75 21.03 -67.48
C LEU A 427 -154.36 22.49 -67.73
N CYS A 428 -155.13 23.23 -68.54
CA CYS A 428 -154.78 24.60 -68.97
C CYS A 428 -155.97 25.56 -69.12
N GLY A 429 -157.21 25.10 -68.96
CA GLY A 429 -158.41 25.95 -68.92
C GLY A 429 -158.96 26.43 -70.28
N GLN A 430 -158.40 26.01 -71.42
CA GLN A 430 -158.90 26.37 -72.76
C GLN A 430 -160.10 25.50 -73.20
N PRO A 431 -160.99 26.00 -74.08
CA PRO A 431 -162.12 25.21 -74.59
C PRO A 431 -161.60 24.00 -75.36
N LEU A 432 -162.00 22.80 -74.93
CA LEU A 432 -161.49 21.54 -75.45
C LEU A 432 -162.60 20.82 -76.21
N ASP A 433 -162.51 20.83 -77.54
CA ASP A 433 -163.37 19.98 -78.36
C ASP A 433 -162.91 18.51 -78.31
N GLU A 434 -163.81 17.59 -78.63
CA GLU A 434 -163.59 16.15 -78.51
C GLU A 434 -162.45 15.66 -79.42
N THR A 435 -162.31 16.26 -80.61
CA THR A 435 -161.22 16.01 -81.55
C THR A 435 -159.85 16.45 -81.03
N HIS A 436 -159.77 17.58 -80.33
CA HIS A 436 -158.54 18.12 -79.77
C HIS A 436 -158.08 17.31 -78.55
N ARG A 437 -159.02 16.85 -77.71
CA ARG A 437 -158.75 15.95 -76.56
C ARG A 437 -158.12 14.64 -77.02
N HIS A 438 -158.70 14.00 -78.05
CA HIS A 438 -158.16 12.75 -78.58
C HIS A 438 -156.76 12.91 -79.19
N ARG A 439 -156.49 14.03 -79.89
CA ARG A 439 -155.15 14.32 -80.41
C ARG A 439 -154.12 14.50 -79.30
N LEU A 440 -154.45 15.23 -78.23
CA LEU A 440 -153.54 15.47 -77.11
C LEU A 440 -153.25 14.19 -76.31
N ILE A 441 -154.26 13.34 -76.09
CA ILE A 441 -154.07 12.00 -75.50
C ILE A 441 -153.15 11.16 -76.39
N GLN A 442 -153.34 11.19 -77.71
CA GLN A 442 -152.50 10.45 -78.65
C GLN A 442 -151.04 10.94 -78.62
N GLU A 443 -150.80 12.25 -78.63
CA GLU A 443 -149.45 12.84 -78.54
C GLU A 443 -148.75 12.48 -77.22
N LEU A 444 -149.42 12.68 -76.08
CA LEU A 444 -148.87 12.33 -74.76
C LEU A 444 -148.69 10.82 -74.58
N SER A 445 -149.53 10.00 -75.22
CA SER A 445 -149.39 8.53 -75.20
C SER A 445 -148.19 8.06 -76.03
N VAL A 446 -147.93 8.70 -77.18
CA VAL A 446 -146.71 8.46 -77.97
C VAL A 446 -145.47 8.87 -77.19
N GLU A 447 -145.50 10.03 -76.54
CA GLU A 447 -144.39 10.51 -75.69
C GLU A 447 -144.14 9.58 -74.50
N LEU A 448 -145.20 9.11 -73.83
CA LEU A 448 -145.11 8.13 -72.74
C LEU A 448 -144.58 6.77 -73.23
N GLN A 449 -144.96 6.32 -74.43
CA GLN A 449 -144.42 5.09 -75.03
C GLN A 449 -142.93 5.24 -75.35
N ALA A 450 -142.52 6.35 -75.97
CA ALA A 450 -141.11 6.64 -76.25
C ALA A 450 -140.28 6.69 -74.96
N HIS A 451 -140.82 7.29 -73.91
CA HIS A 451 -140.19 7.34 -72.60
C HIS A 451 -140.08 5.96 -71.93
N ARG A 452 -141.13 5.12 -72.01
CA ARG A 452 -141.09 3.73 -71.52
C ARG A 452 -140.09 2.88 -72.29
N GLU A 453 -140.02 3.04 -73.61
CA GLU A 453 -139.08 2.33 -74.47
C GLU A 453 -137.63 2.71 -74.13
N LYS A 454 -137.33 4.02 -73.98
CA LYS A 454 -136.00 4.47 -73.56
C LYS A 454 -135.62 4.00 -72.16
N TYR A 455 -136.57 3.97 -71.21
CA TYR A 455 -136.34 3.41 -69.88
C TYR A 455 -136.00 1.92 -69.94
N ARG A 456 -136.71 1.15 -70.79
CA ARG A 456 -136.47 -0.28 -71.02
C ARG A 456 -135.11 -0.51 -71.66
N GLN A 457 -134.75 0.26 -72.69
CA GLN A 457 -133.44 0.19 -73.35
C GLN A 457 -132.31 0.43 -72.34
N ASN A 458 -132.42 1.47 -71.50
CA ASN A 458 -131.47 1.72 -70.44
C ASN A 458 -131.43 0.58 -69.40
N GLN A 459 -132.57 -0.04 -69.05
CA GLN A 459 -132.60 -1.19 -68.14
C GLN A 459 -131.88 -2.41 -68.74
N ASP A 460 -132.10 -2.68 -70.03
CA ASP A 460 -131.44 -3.77 -70.75
C ASP A 460 -129.92 -3.52 -70.85
N GLU A 461 -129.50 -2.27 -71.11
CA GLU A 461 -128.09 -1.88 -71.13
C GLU A 461 -127.47 -1.95 -69.73
N ILE A 462 -128.17 -1.54 -68.66
CA ILE A 462 -127.70 -1.71 -67.27
C ILE A 462 -127.50 -3.20 -66.94
N ALA A 463 -128.41 -4.08 -67.38
CA ALA A 463 -128.29 -5.52 -67.17
C ALA A 463 -127.09 -6.11 -67.92
N ARG A 464 -126.88 -5.70 -69.19
CA ARG A 464 -125.71 -6.09 -69.99
C ARG A 464 -124.41 -5.61 -69.36
N THR A 465 -124.28 -4.32 -69.07
CA THR A 465 -123.10 -3.74 -68.44
C THR A 465 -122.81 -4.35 -67.07
N LYS A 466 -123.85 -4.71 -66.29
CA LYS A 466 -123.67 -5.46 -65.03
C LYS A 466 -123.07 -6.85 -65.26
N HIS A 467 -123.53 -7.56 -66.28
CA HIS A 467 -122.97 -8.86 -66.66
C HIS A 467 -121.51 -8.72 -67.11
N ASP A 468 -121.22 -7.73 -67.96
CA ASP A 468 -119.86 -7.47 -68.46
C ASP A 468 -118.89 -7.10 -67.34
N ILE A 469 -119.29 -6.25 -66.38
CA ILE A 469 -118.51 -5.96 -65.17
C ILE A 469 -118.22 -7.24 -64.38
N SER A 470 -119.21 -8.12 -64.21
CA SER A 470 -119.01 -9.37 -63.47
C SER A 470 -118.02 -10.29 -64.18
N ASN A 471 -118.11 -10.40 -65.51
CA ASN A 471 -117.21 -11.23 -66.30
C ASN A 471 -115.77 -10.69 -66.25
N ARG A 472 -115.61 -9.37 -66.46
CA ARG A 472 -114.31 -8.70 -66.41
C ARG A 472 -113.66 -8.73 -65.03
N LYS A 473 -114.43 -8.59 -63.94
CA LYS A 473 -113.92 -8.80 -62.58
C LYS A 473 -113.45 -10.25 -62.37
N GLY A 474 -114.20 -11.23 -62.89
CA GLY A 474 -113.77 -12.64 -62.88
C GLY A 474 -112.55 -12.95 -63.76
N ASP A 475 -112.29 -12.16 -64.81
CA ASP A 475 -111.05 -12.23 -65.59
C ASP A 475 -109.87 -11.62 -64.78
N VAL A 476 -110.08 -10.46 -64.12
CA VAL A 476 -109.08 -9.81 -63.25
C VAL A 476 -108.65 -10.72 -62.10
N GLU A 477 -109.60 -11.33 -61.39
CA GLU A 477 -109.30 -12.25 -60.28
C GLU A 477 -108.46 -13.45 -60.73
N ARG A 478 -108.69 -13.97 -61.96
CA ARG A 478 -107.87 -15.04 -62.53
C ARG A 478 -106.45 -14.58 -62.81
N LEU A 479 -106.26 -13.39 -63.40
CA LEU A 479 -104.92 -12.85 -63.65
C LEU A 479 -104.18 -12.49 -62.35
N GLU A 480 -104.89 -12.05 -61.31
CA GLU A 480 -104.29 -11.78 -60.00
C GLU A 480 -103.72 -13.03 -59.33
N GLU A 481 -104.34 -14.20 -59.53
CA GLU A 481 -103.81 -15.47 -59.03
C GLU A 481 -102.48 -15.83 -59.70
N ASP A 482 -102.36 -15.64 -61.02
CA ASP A 482 -101.13 -15.88 -61.76
C ASP A 482 -100.01 -14.90 -61.32
N LEU A 483 -100.37 -13.63 -61.06
CA LEU A 483 -99.43 -12.58 -60.65
C LEU A 483 -98.85 -12.74 -59.24
N LYS A 484 -99.44 -13.56 -58.36
CA LYS A 484 -98.86 -13.86 -57.04
C LYS A 484 -97.44 -14.41 -57.13
N ARG A 485 -97.11 -15.07 -58.25
CA ARG A 485 -95.78 -15.67 -58.48
C ARG A 485 -94.76 -14.69 -59.06
N LEU A 486 -95.19 -13.52 -59.54
CA LEU A 486 -94.30 -12.56 -60.22
C LEU A 486 -93.19 -12.04 -59.30
N ARG A 487 -93.54 -11.58 -58.09
CA ARG A 487 -92.56 -10.98 -57.17
C ARG A 487 -91.45 -11.97 -56.73
N PRO A 488 -91.76 -13.19 -56.28
CA PRO A 488 -90.73 -14.20 -56.01
C PRO A 488 -89.86 -14.55 -57.22
N LEU A 489 -90.44 -14.60 -58.42
CA LEU A 489 -89.69 -14.90 -59.65
C LEU A 489 -88.75 -13.75 -60.06
N ILE A 490 -89.12 -12.49 -59.86
CA ILE A 490 -88.23 -11.33 -60.08
C ILE A 490 -87.00 -11.39 -59.17
N GLU A 491 -87.19 -11.69 -57.89
CA GLU A 491 -86.08 -11.81 -56.92
C GLU A 491 -85.16 -12.99 -57.29
N ARG A 492 -85.74 -14.11 -57.70
CA ARG A 492 -85.00 -15.28 -58.20
C ARG A 492 -84.24 -14.96 -59.50
N ALA A 493 -84.85 -14.26 -60.45
CA ALA A 493 -84.21 -13.83 -61.70
C ALA A 493 -83.00 -12.91 -61.42
N GLY A 494 -83.15 -11.95 -60.50
CA GLY A 494 -82.06 -11.06 -60.09
C GLY A 494 -80.88 -11.81 -59.44
N ALA A 495 -81.17 -12.80 -58.60
CA ALA A 495 -80.13 -13.64 -57.99
C ALA A 495 -79.39 -14.50 -59.04
N LEU A 496 -80.14 -15.12 -59.96
CA LEU A 496 -79.57 -15.93 -61.06
C LEU A 496 -78.75 -15.06 -62.04
N GLN A 497 -79.19 -13.84 -62.34
CA GLN A 497 -78.43 -12.90 -63.16
C GLN A 497 -77.10 -12.52 -62.51
N ALA A 498 -77.10 -12.23 -61.20
CA ALA A 498 -75.88 -11.90 -60.47
C ALA A 498 -74.88 -13.09 -60.43
N GLN A 499 -75.39 -14.33 -60.33
CA GLN A 499 -74.57 -15.54 -60.44
C GLN A 499 -73.97 -15.69 -61.84
N TYR A 500 -74.75 -15.45 -62.90
CA TYR A 500 -74.27 -15.49 -64.28
C TYR A 500 -73.18 -14.44 -64.55
N ASP A 501 -73.38 -13.19 -64.11
CA ASP A 501 -72.40 -12.11 -64.26
C ASP A 501 -71.10 -12.38 -63.45
N ALA A 502 -71.21 -13.08 -62.32
CA ALA A 502 -70.05 -13.55 -61.56
C ALA A 502 -69.30 -14.66 -62.30
N ALA A 503 -70.01 -15.62 -62.89
CA ALA A 503 -69.42 -16.69 -63.70
C ALA A 503 -68.69 -16.16 -64.95
N GLN A 504 -69.26 -15.17 -65.66
CA GLN A 504 -68.58 -14.55 -66.81
C GLN A 504 -67.26 -13.87 -66.42
N ARG A 505 -67.26 -13.14 -65.29
CA ARG A 505 -66.02 -12.53 -64.77
C ARG A 505 -65.02 -13.60 -64.32
N ALA A 506 -65.50 -14.69 -63.71
CA ALA A 506 -64.67 -15.81 -63.32
C ALA A 506 -64.03 -16.53 -64.52
N ALA A 507 -64.76 -16.69 -65.64
CA ALA A 507 -64.24 -17.29 -66.87
C ALA A 507 -63.10 -16.47 -67.50
N ASN A 508 -63.21 -15.15 -67.52
CA ASN A 508 -62.12 -14.29 -68.00
C ASN A 508 -60.87 -14.40 -67.10
N ALA A 509 -61.07 -14.33 -65.78
CA ALA A 509 -59.98 -14.48 -64.81
C ALA A 509 -59.36 -15.89 -64.84
N LEU A 510 -60.14 -16.92 -65.16
CA LEU A 510 -59.67 -18.30 -65.29
C LEU A 510 -58.65 -18.40 -66.42
N SER A 511 -58.98 -17.88 -67.61
CA SER A 511 -58.07 -17.88 -68.76
C SER A 511 -56.75 -17.15 -68.48
N GLU A 512 -56.80 -16.02 -67.77
CA GLU A 512 -55.60 -15.28 -67.36
C GLU A 512 -54.75 -16.10 -66.36
N THR A 513 -55.41 -16.72 -65.38
CA THR A 513 -54.76 -17.51 -64.33
C THR A 513 -54.11 -18.78 -64.90
N GLU A 514 -54.76 -19.46 -65.85
CA GLU A 514 -54.22 -20.63 -66.55
C GLU A 514 -52.97 -20.29 -67.37
N SER A 515 -52.96 -19.12 -68.02
CA SER A 515 -51.79 -18.62 -68.77
C SER A 515 -50.59 -18.35 -67.86
N LEU A 516 -50.83 -17.73 -66.69
CA LEU A 516 -49.81 -17.50 -65.68
C LEU A 516 -49.26 -18.83 -65.12
N LEU A 517 -50.15 -19.77 -64.79
CA LEU A 517 -49.77 -21.11 -64.32
C LEU A 517 -48.90 -21.85 -65.36
N TYR A 518 -49.28 -21.80 -66.63
CA TYR A 518 -48.48 -22.40 -67.72
C TYR A 518 -47.08 -21.79 -67.78
N THR A 519 -46.97 -20.47 -67.65
CA THR A 519 -45.69 -19.76 -67.68
C THR A 519 -44.78 -20.20 -66.54
N VAL A 520 -45.29 -20.22 -65.29
CA VAL A 520 -44.49 -20.62 -64.13
C VAL A 520 -44.10 -22.10 -64.19
N ARG A 521 -45.01 -23.01 -64.62
CA ARG A 521 -44.70 -24.43 -64.82
C ARG A 521 -43.65 -24.66 -65.90
N SER A 522 -43.66 -23.87 -66.98
CA SER A 522 -42.65 -23.92 -68.02
C SER A 522 -41.26 -23.56 -67.46
N VAL A 523 -41.18 -22.49 -66.66
CA VAL A 523 -39.92 -22.08 -66.00
C VAL A 523 -39.43 -23.14 -65.01
N LEU A 524 -40.31 -23.73 -64.19
CA LEU A 524 -39.96 -24.80 -63.25
C LEU A 524 -39.48 -26.08 -63.94
N SER A 525 -40.19 -26.54 -64.98
CA SER A 525 -39.86 -27.77 -65.70
C SER A 525 -38.59 -27.66 -66.54
N ALA A 526 -38.32 -26.48 -67.11
CA ALA A 526 -37.06 -26.20 -67.79
C ALA A 526 -35.91 -25.90 -66.82
N GLU A 527 -36.15 -25.91 -65.51
CA GLU A 527 -35.23 -25.44 -64.46
C GLU A 527 -34.67 -24.04 -64.75
N ALA A 528 -35.44 -23.18 -65.43
CA ALA A 528 -35.05 -21.87 -65.92
C ALA A 528 -35.09 -20.76 -64.84
N PHE A 529 -34.98 -21.14 -63.57
CA PHE A 529 -34.92 -20.26 -62.40
C PHE A 529 -33.51 -20.30 -61.78
N ALA A 530 -33.19 -19.36 -60.89
CA ALA A 530 -31.89 -19.28 -60.21
C ALA A 530 -30.66 -19.42 -61.13
N GLN A 531 -30.74 -18.93 -62.38
CA GLN A 531 -29.73 -19.21 -63.42
C GLN A 531 -28.32 -18.76 -63.03
N GLN A 532 -28.21 -17.62 -62.35
CA GLN A 532 -26.94 -17.11 -61.85
C GLN A 532 -26.35 -18.02 -60.77
N ALA A 533 -27.17 -18.46 -59.80
CA ALA A 533 -26.73 -19.35 -58.73
C ALA A 533 -26.31 -20.73 -59.28
N ARG A 534 -27.04 -21.28 -60.26
CA ARG A 534 -26.70 -22.54 -60.94
C ARG A 534 -25.40 -22.45 -61.73
N ALA A 535 -25.15 -21.33 -62.42
CA ALA A 535 -23.88 -21.12 -63.13
C ALA A 535 -22.69 -21.03 -62.16
N GLN A 536 -22.84 -20.35 -61.03
CA GLN A 536 -21.82 -20.28 -59.97
C GLN A 536 -21.59 -21.65 -59.32
N LEU A 537 -22.66 -22.40 -59.08
CA LEU A 537 -22.60 -23.76 -58.54
C LEU A 537 -21.75 -24.67 -59.44
N ALA A 538 -21.99 -24.65 -60.75
CA ALA A 538 -21.22 -25.42 -61.72
C ALA A 538 -19.73 -25.03 -61.75
N GLN A 539 -19.41 -23.73 -61.58
CA GLN A 539 -18.02 -23.27 -61.47
C GLN A 539 -17.34 -23.80 -60.20
N LEU A 540 -18.03 -23.77 -59.07
CA LEU A 540 -17.51 -24.30 -57.80
C LEU A 540 -17.33 -25.81 -57.84
N GLU A 541 -18.22 -26.55 -58.48
CA GLU A 541 -18.07 -28.00 -58.69
C GLU A 541 -16.84 -28.34 -59.55
N ALA A 542 -16.57 -27.55 -60.59
CA ALA A 542 -15.36 -27.69 -61.39
C ALA A 542 -14.09 -27.39 -60.58
N GLN A 543 -14.09 -26.34 -59.75
CA GLN A 543 -12.98 -26.00 -58.86
C GLN A 543 -12.73 -27.10 -57.81
N ARG A 544 -13.80 -27.66 -57.22
CA ARG A 544 -13.74 -28.77 -56.28
C ARG A 544 -13.11 -30.02 -56.90
N ALA A 545 -13.50 -30.36 -58.13
CA ALA A 545 -12.95 -31.50 -58.85
C ALA A 545 -11.46 -31.32 -59.17
N GLN A 546 -11.02 -30.09 -59.49
CA GLN A 546 -9.62 -29.78 -59.77
C GLN A 546 -8.72 -29.78 -58.52
N LEU A 547 -9.28 -29.55 -57.33
CA LEU A 547 -8.51 -29.43 -56.09
C LEU A 547 -7.75 -30.72 -55.71
N GLY A 548 -8.32 -31.89 -56.06
CA GLY A 548 -7.68 -33.19 -55.91
C GLY A 548 -7.21 -33.49 -54.48
N TYR A 549 -7.98 -33.09 -53.47
CA TYR A 549 -7.68 -33.39 -52.07
C TYR A 549 -8.01 -34.85 -51.75
N ASP A 550 -7.01 -35.58 -51.24
CA ASP A 550 -7.17 -36.96 -50.77
C ASP A 550 -6.91 -37.04 -49.25
N PRO A 551 -7.91 -37.40 -48.43
CA PRO A 551 -7.74 -37.57 -46.99
C PRO A 551 -6.65 -38.58 -46.61
N GLY A 552 -6.50 -39.67 -47.36
CA GLY A 552 -5.52 -40.72 -47.08
C GLY A 552 -4.07 -40.22 -47.19
N SER A 553 -3.79 -39.41 -48.21
CA SER A 553 -2.50 -38.76 -48.42
C SER A 553 -2.16 -37.74 -47.32
N HIS A 554 -3.15 -37.03 -46.78
CA HIS A 554 -2.95 -36.05 -45.70
C HIS A 554 -2.64 -36.75 -44.38
N ASP A 555 -3.35 -37.83 -44.06
CA ASP A 555 -3.05 -38.65 -42.87
C ASP A 555 -1.68 -39.32 -42.97
N ALA A 556 -1.30 -39.79 -44.17
CA ALA A 556 0.04 -40.35 -44.42
C ALA A 556 1.15 -39.31 -44.20
N ALA A 557 0.97 -38.06 -44.65
CA ALA A 557 1.93 -36.97 -44.41
C ALA A 557 2.08 -36.68 -42.92
N ARG A 558 0.99 -36.67 -42.15
CA ARG A 558 1.01 -36.48 -40.69
C ARG A 558 1.72 -37.61 -39.95
N GLN A 559 1.47 -38.85 -40.35
CA GLN A 559 2.15 -40.02 -39.78
C GLN A 559 3.66 -39.96 -40.06
N GLN A 560 4.06 -39.57 -41.27
CA GLN A 560 5.47 -39.34 -41.59
C GLN A 560 6.08 -38.21 -40.75
N MET A 561 5.40 -37.08 -40.58
CA MET A 561 5.87 -36.00 -39.71
C MET A 561 6.09 -36.49 -38.27
N GLN A 562 5.19 -37.33 -37.74
CA GLN A 562 5.35 -37.90 -36.41
C GLN A 562 6.54 -38.88 -36.35
N ALA A 563 6.71 -39.74 -37.35
CA ALA A 563 7.79 -40.71 -37.43
C ALA A 563 9.18 -40.05 -37.49
N TYR A 564 9.31 -38.94 -38.21
CA TYR A 564 10.58 -38.23 -38.38
C TYR A 564 10.80 -37.05 -37.42
N ARG A 565 9.86 -36.76 -36.51
CA ARG A 565 9.95 -35.62 -35.57
C ARG A 565 11.25 -35.57 -34.78
N ALA A 566 11.75 -36.72 -34.34
CA ALA A 566 12.99 -36.81 -33.56
C ALA A 566 14.23 -36.31 -34.33
N TYR A 567 14.20 -36.34 -35.68
CA TYR A 567 15.31 -35.90 -36.52
C TYR A 567 15.51 -34.38 -36.53
N GLU A 568 14.52 -33.58 -36.13
CA GLU A 568 14.69 -32.13 -35.96
C GLU A 568 15.67 -31.80 -34.82
N VAL A 569 15.50 -32.47 -33.67
CA VAL A 569 16.39 -32.30 -32.52
C VAL A 569 17.79 -32.85 -32.85
N ARG A 570 17.86 -34.01 -33.52
CA ARG A 570 19.14 -34.60 -33.95
C ARG A 570 19.86 -33.71 -34.97
N TYR A 571 19.15 -33.11 -35.93
CA TYR A 571 19.72 -32.21 -36.93
C TYR A 571 20.28 -30.94 -36.28
N ASN A 572 19.56 -30.32 -35.36
CA ASN A 572 20.07 -29.15 -34.62
C ASN A 572 21.31 -29.49 -33.79
N ARG A 573 21.30 -30.65 -33.12
CA ARG A 573 22.45 -31.17 -32.36
C ARG A 573 23.65 -31.44 -33.27
N LEU A 574 23.43 -31.98 -34.47
CA LEU A 574 24.46 -32.18 -35.48
C LEU A 574 25.08 -30.85 -35.96
N GLN A 575 24.26 -29.82 -36.25
CA GLN A 575 24.78 -28.50 -36.63
C GLN A 575 25.63 -27.87 -35.52
N LEU A 576 25.20 -28.02 -34.27
CA LEU A 576 25.97 -27.60 -33.09
C LEU A 576 27.29 -28.40 -32.97
N ALA A 577 27.24 -29.73 -33.14
CA ALA A 577 28.42 -30.58 -33.11
C ALA A 577 29.45 -30.18 -34.19
N ILE A 578 29.02 -29.94 -35.43
CA ILE A 578 29.89 -29.53 -36.54
C ILE A 578 30.59 -28.19 -36.25
N SER A 579 29.85 -27.21 -35.72
CA SER A 579 30.37 -25.87 -35.42
C SER A 579 31.26 -25.83 -34.17
N ALA A 580 30.91 -26.57 -33.11
CA ALA A 580 31.60 -26.51 -31.83
C ALA A 580 32.78 -27.49 -31.69
N LEU A 581 32.85 -28.54 -32.52
CA LEU A 581 33.90 -29.56 -32.42
C LEU A 581 35.34 -29.00 -32.54
N PRO A 582 35.65 -28.05 -33.45
CA PRO A 582 37.01 -27.47 -33.55
C PRO A 582 37.43 -26.76 -32.25
N ASP A 583 36.51 -26.02 -31.64
CA ASP A 583 36.77 -25.27 -30.41
C ASP A 583 36.98 -26.19 -29.20
N VAL A 584 36.18 -27.27 -29.11
CA VAL A 584 36.34 -28.29 -28.07
C VAL A 584 37.65 -29.05 -28.22
N LYS A 585 38.08 -29.39 -29.45
CA LYS A 585 39.40 -29.99 -29.72
C LYS A 585 40.55 -29.05 -29.35
N SER A 586 40.41 -27.75 -29.65
CA SER A 586 41.37 -26.72 -29.26
C SER A 586 41.46 -26.56 -27.73
N ALA A 587 40.32 -26.60 -27.03
CA ALA A 587 40.27 -26.57 -25.57
C ALA A 587 40.94 -27.79 -24.94
N LEU A 588 40.69 -28.99 -25.47
CA LEU A 588 41.37 -30.21 -25.02
C LEU A 588 42.90 -30.12 -25.19
N ALA A 589 43.39 -29.63 -26.33
CA ALA A 589 44.82 -29.46 -26.56
C ALA A 589 45.46 -28.48 -25.56
N ARG A 590 44.79 -27.35 -25.26
CA ARG A 590 45.24 -26.39 -24.24
C ARG A 590 45.25 -27.00 -22.84
N ALA A 591 44.24 -27.79 -22.49
CA ALA A 591 44.16 -28.45 -21.19
C ALA A 591 45.28 -29.49 -21.01
N ILE A 592 45.55 -30.30 -22.04
CA ILE A 592 46.69 -31.26 -22.04
C ILE A 592 48.02 -30.51 -21.85
N GLN A 593 48.25 -29.43 -22.60
CA GLN A 593 49.45 -28.63 -22.45
C GLN A 593 49.60 -28.03 -21.04
N ARG A 594 48.49 -27.58 -20.43
CA ARG A 594 48.48 -27.05 -19.07
C ARG A 594 48.80 -28.13 -18.04
N ARG A 595 48.28 -29.36 -18.21
CA ARG A 595 48.62 -30.51 -17.36
C ARG A 595 50.12 -30.81 -17.42
N ASP A 596 50.68 -30.92 -18.62
CA ASP A 596 52.12 -31.23 -18.80
C ASP A 596 53.03 -30.14 -18.21
N ASN A 597 52.60 -28.88 -18.20
CA ASN A 597 53.31 -27.79 -17.54
C ASN A 597 53.24 -27.87 -16.00
N LEU A 598 52.08 -28.26 -15.45
CA LEU A 598 51.89 -28.44 -14.00
C LEU A 598 52.70 -29.64 -13.49
N ASP A 599 52.74 -30.75 -14.23
CA ASP A 599 53.58 -31.92 -13.91
C ASP A 599 55.05 -31.51 -13.77
N LYS A 600 55.58 -30.75 -14.75
CA LYS A 600 56.96 -30.23 -14.70
C LYS A 600 57.19 -29.29 -13.51
N ALA A 601 56.23 -28.46 -13.16
CA ALA A 601 56.34 -27.54 -12.02
C ALA A 601 56.35 -28.30 -10.68
N ILE A 602 55.54 -29.36 -10.55
CA ILE A 602 55.54 -30.25 -9.38
C ILE A 602 56.88 -30.95 -9.24
N ASP A 603 57.44 -31.50 -10.32
CA ASP A 603 58.73 -32.18 -10.28
C ASP A 603 59.88 -31.23 -9.89
N GLN A 604 59.85 -29.98 -10.36
CA GLN A 604 60.82 -28.95 -9.98
C GLN A 604 60.72 -28.58 -8.49
N GLU A 605 59.52 -28.37 -7.96
CA GLU A 605 59.34 -28.06 -6.54
C GLU A 605 59.67 -29.26 -5.63
N ARG A 606 59.41 -30.50 -6.08
CA ARG A 606 59.82 -31.72 -5.37
C ARG A 606 61.34 -31.84 -5.26
N ALA A 607 62.05 -31.60 -6.36
CA ALA A 607 63.52 -31.59 -6.36
C ALA A 607 64.07 -30.51 -5.39
N LEU A 608 63.44 -29.34 -5.35
CA LEU A 608 63.77 -28.27 -4.38
C LEU A 608 63.58 -28.72 -2.93
N VAL A 609 62.46 -29.36 -2.61
CA VAL A 609 62.20 -29.91 -1.25
C VAL A 609 63.24 -30.97 -0.87
N GLU A 610 63.59 -31.88 -1.78
CA GLU A 610 64.62 -32.90 -1.54
C GLU A 610 66.00 -32.30 -1.28
N THR A 611 66.37 -31.23 -2.00
CA THR A 611 67.65 -30.53 -1.75
C THR A 611 67.70 -29.73 -0.46
N LEU A 612 66.54 -29.30 0.07
CA LEU A 612 66.42 -28.54 1.33
C LEU A 612 66.27 -29.43 2.57
N ALA A 613 66.07 -30.74 2.38
CA ALA A 613 65.89 -31.72 3.44
C ALA A 613 67.20 -32.39 3.91
N VAL A 614 68.31 -32.14 3.21
CA VAL A 614 69.70 -32.51 3.58
C VAL A 614 70.33 -31.35 4.34
#